data_AF-A0A956LIA6-F1
#
_entry.id   AF-A0A956LIA6-F1
#
_cell.length_a   1.000
_cell.length_b   1.000
_cell.length_c   1.000
_cell.angle_alpha   90.00
_cell.angle_beta   90.00
_cell.angle_gamma   90.00
#
_symmetry.space_group_name_H-M   'P 1'
#
loop_
_entity.id
_entity.type
_entity.pdbx_description
1 polymer ?
#
loop_
_entity_poly.entity_id
_entity_poly.type
_entity_poly.pdbx_seq_one_letter_code
_entity_poly.pdbx_strand_id
1 'polypeptide(L)'
;MATAAIASTRASGQDAKVLPLFAQAARVVPTPASLMELMSALITRASAVDTRRFESSSIEEIRRELVPELEATLEQARATLTAVAARYDEGDEETLDSFESNDFGVFVDALMRTDSSAKQIADIATIACMELAQRRARMRELHARATTWDYIADAASARRRVLKSATAIQRAIAEHEGLECQNAWYLTELERSLEVRRVYAEFRDRLAIERPPRQDEMYARLRLVGTSLAMLIGHDIYEFLRVPDRRMFRELQTKVIEWLRVDASRSGRYPARAGARIWQDIAAFANLLMQVNHRAELREHDAELLSSVATALRAVAGPTPAATLARLRAVRGRDDALDRRLAEARRGASPLPADELRALASRLAVELAGPQSAPRW
;
A
#
# COMPACT_ATOMS: atom_id res chain seq x y z
N MET A 1 -3.86 -13.31 -19.41
CA MET A 1 -3.42 -12.25 -18.49
C MET A 1 -3.75 -10.93 -19.16
N ALA A 2 -4.93 -10.38 -18.86
CA ALA A 2 -5.40 -9.14 -19.45
C ALA A 2 -4.73 -7.97 -18.72
N THR A 3 -3.72 -7.37 -19.35
CA THR A 3 -3.11 -6.13 -18.90
C THR A 3 -4.13 -5.02 -19.10
N ALA A 4 -4.76 -4.56 -18.02
CA ALA A 4 -5.61 -3.38 -18.05
C ALA A 4 -4.71 -2.19 -18.40
N ALA A 5 -4.82 -1.68 -19.63
CA ALA A 5 -4.15 -0.48 -20.05
C ALA A 5 -4.78 0.71 -19.30
N ILE A 6 -4.13 1.15 -18.22
CA ILE A 6 -4.41 2.47 -17.64
C ILE A 6 -3.89 3.48 -18.66
N ALA A 7 -4.78 3.96 -19.54
CA ALA A 7 -4.49 5.07 -20.40
C ALA A 7 -4.16 6.28 -19.52
N SER A 8 -2.93 6.79 -19.63
CA SER A 8 -2.53 8.08 -19.08
C SER A 8 -3.23 9.17 -19.88
N THR A 9 -4.51 9.37 -19.58
CA THR A 9 -5.29 10.48 -20.12
C THR A 9 -4.79 11.73 -19.41
N ARG A 10 -3.96 12.53 -20.09
CA ARG A 10 -3.74 13.93 -19.69
C ARG A 10 -5.11 14.56 -19.55
N ALA A 11 -5.47 14.99 -18.34
CA ALA A 11 -6.70 15.71 -18.06
C ALA A 11 -6.75 16.99 -18.91
N SER A 12 -7.37 16.91 -20.08
CA SER A 12 -7.59 18.03 -20.98
C SER A 12 -8.91 18.71 -20.58
N GLY A 13 -8.84 19.94 -20.09
CA GLY A 13 -9.92 20.94 -20.15
C GLY A 13 -11.23 20.68 -19.39
N GLN A 14 -11.52 19.48 -18.88
CA GLN A 14 -12.76 19.18 -18.16
C GLN A 14 -12.71 19.54 -16.66
N ASP A 15 -11.53 19.62 -16.05
CA ASP A 15 -11.38 20.01 -14.63
C ASP A 15 -11.80 21.47 -14.33
N ALA A 16 -11.82 22.34 -15.35
CA ALA A 16 -12.24 23.73 -15.20
C ALA A 16 -13.74 23.90 -14.93
N LYS A 17 -14.57 22.87 -15.12
CA LYS A 17 -16.02 22.90 -14.87
C LYS A 17 -16.46 22.36 -13.51
N VAL A 18 -15.56 21.75 -12.74
CA VAL A 18 -15.90 21.17 -11.43
C VAL A 18 -15.84 22.22 -10.31
N LEU A 19 -14.93 23.20 -10.41
CA LEU A 19 -14.80 24.29 -9.43
C LEU A 19 -16.04 25.22 -9.32
N PRO A 20 -16.75 25.58 -10.40
CA PRO A 20 -17.97 26.41 -10.32
C PRO A 20 -19.16 25.76 -9.60
N LEU A 21 -19.23 24.41 -9.55
CA LEU A 21 -20.32 23.70 -8.86
C LEU A 21 -20.28 23.94 -7.33
N PHE A 22 -19.10 24.14 -6.75
CA PHE A 22 -18.96 24.28 -5.29
C PHE A 22 -19.33 25.67 -4.75
N ALA A 23 -19.17 26.74 -5.54
CA ALA A 23 -19.44 28.11 -5.07
C ALA A 23 -20.93 28.51 -5.13
N GLN A 24 -21.72 27.90 -6.02
CA GLN A 24 -23.17 28.13 -6.12
C GLN A 24 -24.03 27.15 -5.29
N ALA A 25 -23.45 26.04 -4.82
CA ALA A 25 -24.17 24.98 -4.09
C ALA A 25 -24.38 25.24 -2.58
N ALA A 26 -23.87 26.34 -2.01
CA ALA A 26 -23.98 26.65 -0.57
C ALA A 26 -25.43 26.84 -0.05
N ARG A 27 -26.46 26.71 -0.90
CA ARG A 27 -27.88 26.80 -0.51
C ARG A 27 -28.69 25.53 -0.73
N VAL A 28 -28.15 24.51 -1.41
CA VAL A 28 -28.88 23.27 -1.71
C VAL A 28 -28.13 22.12 -1.07
N VAL A 29 -28.77 21.47 -0.11
CA VAL A 29 -28.26 20.24 0.50
C VAL A 29 -28.12 19.18 -0.61
N PRO A 30 -26.90 18.66 -0.87
CA PRO A 30 -26.69 17.72 -1.96
C PRO A 30 -27.45 16.41 -1.71
N THR A 31 -27.96 15.82 -2.79
CA THR A 31 -28.59 14.49 -2.73
C THR A 31 -27.54 13.41 -2.49
N PRO A 32 -27.91 12.23 -1.94
CA PRO A 32 -26.98 11.11 -1.80
C PRO A 32 -26.29 10.72 -3.12
N ALA A 33 -27.04 10.69 -4.24
CA ALA A 33 -26.47 10.42 -5.56
C ALA A 33 -25.43 11.47 -5.97
N SER A 34 -25.69 12.76 -5.74
CA SER A 34 -24.71 13.82 -5.99
C SER A 34 -23.46 13.69 -5.11
N LEU A 35 -23.62 13.31 -3.84
CA LEU A 35 -22.49 13.04 -2.95
C LEU A 35 -21.65 11.85 -3.43
N MET A 36 -22.29 10.79 -3.93
CA MET A 36 -21.61 9.63 -4.52
C MET A 36 -20.78 10.03 -5.75
N GLU A 37 -21.31 10.87 -6.63
CA GLU A 37 -20.58 11.41 -7.79
C GLU A 37 -19.38 12.27 -7.37
N LEU A 38 -19.56 13.14 -6.36
CA LEU A 38 -18.48 13.96 -5.81
C LEU A 38 -17.37 13.09 -5.21
N MET A 39 -17.71 12.01 -4.50
CA MET A 39 -16.73 11.05 -3.97
C MET A 39 -16.00 10.32 -5.09
N SER A 40 -16.69 9.87 -6.14
CA SER A 40 -16.06 9.25 -7.32
C SER A 40 -15.07 10.20 -8.01
N ALA A 41 -15.45 11.47 -8.19
CA ALA A 41 -14.58 12.49 -8.77
C ALA A 41 -13.36 12.76 -7.88
N LEU A 42 -13.56 12.80 -6.56
CA LEU A 42 -12.49 12.98 -5.59
C LEU A 42 -11.49 11.81 -5.58
N ILE A 43 -11.99 10.56 -5.60
CA ILE A 43 -11.16 9.35 -5.69
C ILE A 43 -10.34 9.37 -6.98
N THR A 44 -10.96 9.72 -8.11
CA THR A 44 -10.27 9.83 -9.41
C THR A 44 -9.16 10.89 -9.35
N ARG A 45 -9.47 12.08 -8.84
CA ARG A 45 -8.50 13.18 -8.72
C ARG A 45 -7.34 12.82 -7.80
N ALA A 46 -7.62 12.28 -6.61
CA ALA A 46 -6.59 11.86 -5.68
C ALA A 46 -5.74 10.71 -6.27
N SER A 47 -6.35 9.79 -6.99
CA SER A 47 -5.63 8.69 -7.66
C SER A 47 -4.66 9.21 -8.72
N ALA A 48 -4.99 10.31 -9.41
CA ALA A 48 -4.16 10.93 -10.44
C ALA A 48 -2.90 11.63 -9.88
N VAL A 49 -2.85 11.95 -8.58
CA VAL A 49 -1.67 12.55 -7.94
C VAL A 49 -0.55 11.50 -7.80
N ASP A 50 0.22 11.31 -8.87
CA ASP A 50 1.32 10.35 -8.92
C ASP A 50 2.62 10.94 -8.35
N THR A 51 2.97 10.54 -7.12
CA THR A 51 4.20 10.98 -6.45
C THR A 51 5.48 10.35 -7.03
N ARG A 52 5.39 9.32 -7.86
CA ARG A 52 6.57 8.65 -8.45
C ARG A 52 7.31 9.54 -9.44
N ARG A 53 6.57 10.39 -10.16
CA ARG A 53 7.14 11.31 -11.16
C ARG A 53 8.14 12.29 -10.55
N PHE A 54 8.03 12.54 -9.25
CA PHE A 54 8.84 13.49 -8.50
C PHE A 54 10.05 12.88 -7.79
N GLU A 55 10.25 11.56 -7.84
CA GLU A 55 11.36 10.90 -7.13
C GLU A 55 12.76 11.33 -7.58
N SER A 56 12.86 11.90 -8.78
CA SER A 56 14.10 12.44 -9.35
C SER A 56 14.02 13.95 -9.60
N SER A 57 12.94 14.60 -9.15
CA SER A 57 12.70 16.03 -9.33
C SER A 57 13.45 16.86 -8.30
N SER A 58 13.68 18.12 -8.64
CA SER A 58 14.19 19.09 -7.67
C SER A 58 13.07 19.51 -6.69
N ILE A 59 13.47 20.07 -5.56
CA ILE A 59 12.53 20.58 -4.56
C ILE A 59 11.67 21.73 -5.11
N GLU A 60 12.22 22.55 -6.01
CA GLU A 60 11.52 23.65 -6.67
C GLU A 60 10.41 23.13 -7.59
N GLU A 61 10.67 22.07 -8.35
CA GLU A 61 9.67 21.43 -9.21
C GLU A 61 8.54 20.83 -8.38
N ILE A 62 8.87 20.12 -7.28
CA ILE A 62 7.88 19.61 -6.33
C ILE A 62 6.99 20.72 -5.77
N ARG A 63 7.60 21.84 -5.34
CA ARG A 63 6.84 22.98 -4.78
C ARG A 63 5.97 23.67 -5.82
N ARG A 64 6.39 23.71 -7.08
CA ARG A 64 5.64 24.33 -8.17
C ARG A 64 4.49 23.45 -8.66
N GLU A 65 4.65 22.13 -8.63
CA GLU A 65 3.74 21.21 -9.31
C GLU A 65 3.00 20.28 -8.34
N LEU A 66 3.71 19.49 -7.52
CA LEU A 66 3.08 18.53 -6.61
C LEU A 66 2.27 19.21 -5.50
N VAL A 67 2.86 20.22 -4.86
CA VAL A 67 2.25 20.86 -3.68
C VAL A 67 0.92 21.54 -4.03
N PRO A 68 0.82 22.37 -5.09
CA PRO A 68 -0.46 23.01 -5.44
C PRO A 68 -1.52 22.01 -5.88
N GLU A 69 -1.14 20.97 -6.63
CA GLU A 69 -2.06 19.91 -7.07
C GLU A 69 -2.66 19.16 -5.86
N LEU A 70 -1.83 18.83 -4.88
CA LEU A 70 -2.26 18.17 -3.65
C LEU A 70 -3.07 19.12 -2.75
N GLU A 71 -2.68 20.38 -2.61
CA GLU A 71 -3.46 21.37 -1.85
C GLU A 71 -4.86 21.54 -2.43
N ALA A 72 -5.00 21.63 -3.75
CA ALA A 72 -6.29 21.70 -4.42
C ALA A 72 -7.13 20.43 -4.18
N THR A 73 -6.48 19.27 -4.20
CA THR A 73 -7.14 17.98 -3.93
C THR A 73 -7.61 17.87 -2.47
N LEU A 74 -6.78 18.30 -1.51
CA LEU A 74 -7.14 18.35 -0.08
C LEU A 74 -8.28 19.33 0.19
N GLU A 75 -8.27 20.49 -0.47
CA GLU A 75 -9.35 21.46 -0.33
C GLU A 75 -10.68 20.92 -0.86
N GLN A 76 -10.66 20.32 -2.06
CA GLN A 76 -11.85 19.68 -2.63
C GLN A 76 -12.34 18.52 -1.76
N ALA A 77 -11.42 17.73 -1.20
CA ALA A 77 -11.75 16.66 -0.28
C ALA A 77 -12.49 17.18 0.95
N ARG A 78 -11.95 18.22 1.60
CA ARG A 78 -12.56 18.84 2.78
C ARG A 78 -13.93 19.42 2.47
N ALA A 79 -14.08 20.15 1.37
CA ALA A 79 -15.38 20.70 0.96
C ALA A 79 -16.42 19.59 0.74
N THR A 80 -16.04 18.51 0.07
CA THR A 80 -16.92 17.35 -0.18
C THR A 80 -17.31 16.66 1.13
N LEU A 81 -16.35 16.41 2.01
CA LEU A 81 -16.58 15.77 3.30
C LEU A 81 -17.42 16.64 4.24
N THR A 82 -17.25 17.97 4.22
CA THR A 82 -18.11 18.89 4.98
C THR A 82 -19.56 18.83 4.47
N ALA A 83 -19.75 18.71 3.16
CA ALA A 83 -21.08 18.54 2.58
C ALA A 83 -21.73 17.20 2.96
N VAL A 84 -20.94 16.13 3.09
CA VAL A 84 -21.42 14.84 3.64
C VAL A 84 -21.81 15.00 5.10
N ALA A 85 -20.92 15.56 5.94
CA ALA A 85 -21.20 15.75 7.36
C ALA A 85 -22.51 16.53 7.56
N ALA A 86 -22.67 17.67 6.89
CA ALA A 86 -23.89 18.48 6.99
C ALA A 86 -25.16 17.78 6.48
N ARG A 87 -25.06 16.77 5.62
CA ARG A 87 -26.22 16.02 5.09
C ARG A 87 -26.72 14.97 6.05
N TYR A 88 -25.81 14.34 6.79
CA TYR A 88 -26.06 13.18 7.64
C TYR A 88 -26.02 13.51 9.14
N ASP A 89 -25.69 14.75 9.48
CA ASP A 89 -25.80 15.26 10.84
C ASP A 89 -27.28 15.42 11.22
N GLU A 90 -27.77 14.53 12.08
CA GLU A 90 -29.15 14.51 12.57
C GLU A 90 -29.38 15.49 13.74
N GLY A 91 -28.34 16.22 14.19
CA GLY A 91 -28.46 17.25 15.21
C GLY A 91 -28.44 16.76 16.67
N ASP A 92 -28.13 15.49 16.91
CA ASP A 92 -27.90 14.96 18.26
C ASP A 92 -26.47 15.31 18.71
N GLU A 93 -26.34 16.29 19.62
CA GLU A 93 -25.09 16.74 20.25
C GLU A 93 -24.49 15.70 21.23
N GLU A 94 -24.36 14.45 20.83
CA GLU A 94 -23.42 13.55 21.51
C GLU A 94 -22.00 13.88 21.03
N THR A 95 -21.31 14.70 21.80
CA THR A 95 -19.90 15.05 21.59
C THR A 95 -19.04 13.78 21.48
N LEU A 96 -18.25 13.69 20.42
CA LEU A 96 -17.17 12.72 20.27
C LEU A 96 -16.09 12.98 21.34
N ASP A 97 -16.35 12.54 22.56
CA ASP A 97 -15.41 12.66 23.66
C ASP A 97 -14.22 11.72 23.40
N SER A 98 -13.07 12.31 23.11
CA SER A 98 -11.73 11.69 22.97
C SER A 98 -11.41 10.92 21.68
N PHE A 99 -11.38 11.61 20.54
CA PHE A 99 -10.64 11.11 19.36
C PHE A 99 -9.16 11.55 19.41
N GLU A 100 -8.24 10.62 19.66
CA GLU A 100 -6.80 10.88 19.52
C GLU A 100 -6.34 10.68 18.05
N SER A 101 -5.77 11.73 17.46
CA SER A 101 -5.40 11.85 16.02
C SER A 101 -4.56 10.68 15.44
N ASN A 102 -3.84 9.93 16.28
CA ASN A 102 -2.94 8.89 15.78
C ASN A 102 -3.65 7.64 15.25
N ASP A 103 -4.94 7.42 15.55
CA ASP A 103 -5.62 6.15 15.24
C ASP A 103 -6.67 6.21 14.12
N PHE A 104 -6.66 7.27 13.30
CA PHE A 104 -7.61 7.44 12.18
C PHE A 104 -7.75 6.22 11.28
N GLY A 105 -6.64 5.50 11.05
CA GLY A 105 -6.65 4.31 10.22
C GLY A 105 -7.54 3.21 10.80
N VAL A 106 -7.30 2.83 12.05
CA VAL A 106 -8.01 1.75 12.73
C VAL A 106 -9.45 2.16 13.01
N PHE A 107 -9.67 3.41 13.39
CA PHE A 107 -11.01 3.92 13.64
C PHE A 107 -11.93 3.81 12.42
N VAL A 108 -11.48 4.27 11.25
CA VAL A 108 -12.26 4.16 10.01
C VAL A 108 -12.51 2.68 9.68
N ASP A 109 -11.51 1.81 9.83
CA ASP A 109 -11.68 0.39 9.53
C ASP A 109 -12.62 -0.32 10.53
N ALA A 110 -12.62 0.09 11.80
CA ALA A 110 -13.53 -0.42 12.83
C ALA A 110 -14.97 0.02 12.58
N LEU A 111 -15.17 1.28 12.21
CA LEU A 111 -16.49 1.79 11.84
C LEU A 111 -17.03 1.06 10.60
N MET A 112 -16.21 0.81 9.58
CA MET A 112 -16.66 0.06 8.40
C MET A 112 -17.07 -1.40 8.68
N ARG A 113 -16.93 -1.91 9.91
CA ARG A 113 -17.39 -3.25 10.32
C ARG A 113 -18.80 -3.26 10.97
N THR A 114 -19.40 -2.09 11.24
CA THR A 114 -20.75 -1.97 11.81
C THR A 114 -21.76 -1.51 10.77
N ASP A 115 -23.05 -1.80 10.96
CA ASP A 115 -24.12 -1.35 10.07
C ASP A 115 -24.08 0.19 9.93
N SER A 116 -24.00 0.68 8.68
CA SER A 116 -23.82 2.11 8.37
C SER A 116 -25.05 2.94 8.77
N SER A 117 -24.93 3.71 9.85
CA SER A 117 -25.93 4.73 10.26
C SER A 117 -25.60 6.13 9.70
N ALA A 118 -26.61 7.00 9.61
CA ALA A 118 -26.42 8.40 9.19
C ALA A 118 -25.40 9.12 10.09
N LYS A 119 -25.57 9.02 11.41
CA LYS A 119 -24.63 9.56 12.41
C LYS A 119 -23.19 9.09 12.15
N GLN A 120 -23.00 7.79 11.91
CA GLN A 120 -21.68 7.25 11.63
C GLN A 120 -21.05 7.82 10.35
N ILE A 121 -21.84 8.03 9.29
CA ILE A 121 -21.37 8.67 8.05
C ILE A 121 -20.90 10.11 8.35
N ALA A 122 -21.66 10.87 9.14
CA ALA A 122 -21.32 12.22 9.55
C ALA A 122 -20.05 12.27 10.41
N ASP A 123 -19.90 11.34 11.35
CA ASP A 123 -18.72 11.23 12.23
C ASP A 123 -17.44 10.94 11.42
N ILE A 124 -17.49 9.95 10.50
CA ILE A 124 -16.35 9.63 9.63
C ILE A 124 -15.96 10.86 8.80
N ALA A 125 -16.94 11.56 8.24
CA ALA A 125 -16.73 12.74 7.41
C ALA A 125 -16.11 13.91 8.20
N THR A 126 -16.59 14.15 9.42
CA THR A 126 -16.08 15.18 10.33
C THR A 126 -14.64 14.89 10.74
N ILE A 127 -14.35 13.68 11.20
CA ILE A 127 -13.00 13.27 11.61
C ILE A 127 -12.05 13.34 10.41
N ALA A 128 -12.49 12.89 9.23
CA ALA A 128 -11.69 13.01 8.01
C ALA A 128 -11.40 14.48 7.65
N CYS A 129 -12.38 15.39 7.79
CA CYS A 129 -12.14 16.83 7.57
C CYS A 129 -11.05 17.39 8.47
N MET A 130 -11.06 17.02 9.76
CA MET A 130 -10.06 17.48 10.73
C MET A 130 -8.67 16.95 10.39
N GLU A 131 -8.51 15.65 10.12
CA GLU A 131 -7.23 15.05 9.71
C GLU A 131 -6.70 15.71 8.42
N LEU A 132 -7.54 15.91 7.40
CA LEU A 132 -7.11 16.56 6.15
C LEU A 132 -6.74 18.03 6.35
N ALA A 133 -7.40 18.75 7.26
CA ALA A 133 -7.03 20.12 7.63
C ALA A 133 -5.64 20.16 8.29
N GLN A 134 -5.39 19.27 9.25
CA GLN A 134 -4.10 19.14 9.92
C GLN A 134 -2.98 18.79 8.93
N ARG A 135 -3.24 17.87 7.99
CA ARG A 135 -2.28 17.51 6.93
C ARG A 135 -1.95 18.67 6.01
N ARG A 136 -2.95 19.44 5.60
CA ARG A 136 -2.73 20.64 4.78
C ARG A 136 -1.89 21.68 5.53
N ALA A 137 -2.16 21.91 6.82
CA ALA A 137 -1.37 22.81 7.64
C ALA A 137 0.09 22.33 7.74
N ARG A 138 0.30 21.06 8.07
CA ARG A 138 1.63 20.42 8.13
C ARG A 138 2.40 20.56 6.81
N MET A 139 1.73 20.36 5.67
CA MET A 139 2.35 20.48 4.35
C MET A 139 2.83 21.91 4.07
N ARG A 140 2.08 22.92 4.52
CA ARG A 140 2.48 24.34 4.41
C ARG A 140 3.64 24.69 5.34
N GLU A 141 3.70 24.02 6.49
CA GLU A 141 4.77 24.16 7.47
C GLU A 141 6.06 23.43 7.08
N LEU A 142 6.04 22.57 6.04
CA LEU A 142 7.26 21.93 5.54
C LEU A 142 8.30 22.99 5.16
N HIS A 143 9.28 23.15 6.05
CA HIS A 143 10.24 24.24 6.04
C HIS A 143 11.24 24.18 4.87
N ALA A 144 12.03 25.24 4.73
CA ALA A 144 13.13 25.33 3.77
C ALA A 144 14.14 24.17 3.84
N ARG A 145 14.22 23.44 4.96
CA ARG A 145 15.12 22.30 5.17
C ARG A 145 14.54 20.94 4.79
N ALA A 146 13.27 20.88 4.38
CA ALA A 146 12.65 19.63 3.94
C ALA A 146 13.37 19.10 2.69
N THR A 147 13.56 17.80 2.60
CA THR A 147 14.10 17.11 1.43
C THR A 147 13.00 16.77 0.43
N THR A 148 13.36 16.45 -0.82
CA THR A 148 12.45 15.91 -1.84
C THR A 148 11.59 14.76 -1.30
N TRP A 149 12.22 13.84 -0.54
CA TRP A 149 11.53 12.68 0.01
C TRP A 149 10.57 13.01 1.15
N ASP A 150 10.80 14.10 1.90
CA ASP A 150 9.88 14.56 2.94
C ASP A 150 8.56 15.04 2.32
N TYR A 151 8.62 15.82 1.23
CA TYR A 151 7.43 16.23 0.47
C TYR A 151 6.71 15.03 -0.16
N ILE A 152 7.45 14.09 -0.76
CA ILE A 152 6.85 12.86 -1.33
C ILE A 152 6.16 12.04 -0.25
N ALA A 153 6.76 11.90 0.93
CA ALA A 153 6.19 11.17 2.05
C ALA A 153 4.90 11.81 2.55
N ASP A 154 4.91 13.13 2.78
CA ASP A 154 3.72 13.85 3.24
C ASP A 154 2.62 13.81 2.17
N ALA A 155 2.98 13.99 0.90
CA ALA A 155 2.04 13.94 -0.21
C ALA A 155 1.40 12.56 -0.41
N ALA A 156 2.19 11.49 -0.37
CA ALA A 156 1.68 10.13 -0.49
C ALA A 156 0.77 9.77 0.70
N SER A 157 1.10 10.25 1.90
CA SER A 157 0.27 10.09 3.10
C SER A 157 -1.07 10.82 2.97
N ALA A 158 -1.03 12.11 2.61
CA ALA A 158 -2.21 12.94 2.41
C ALA A 158 -3.14 12.37 1.33
N ARG A 159 -2.58 11.98 0.18
CA ARG A 159 -3.32 11.29 -0.89
C ARG A 159 -4.00 10.02 -0.38
N ARG A 160 -3.28 9.16 0.37
CA ARG A 160 -3.83 7.92 0.92
C ARG A 160 -4.99 8.18 1.87
N ARG A 161 -4.89 9.22 2.71
CA ARG A 161 -5.98 9.64 3.60
C ARG A 161 -7.22 10.05 2.82
N VAL A 162 -7.07 10.88 1.78
CA VAL A 162 -8.19 11.28 0.91
C VAL A 162 -8.86 10.05 0.29
N LEU A 163 -8.09 9.16 -0.32
CA LEU A 163 -8.61 7.95 -0.95
C LEU A 163 -9.32 7.02 0.05
N LYS A 164 -8.72 6.83 1.23
CA LYS A 164 -9.31 6.00 2.29
C LYS A 164 -10.63 6.59 2.77
N SER A 165 -10.66 7.87 3.15
CA SER A 165 -11.87 8.53 3.65
C SER A 165 -12.99 8.56 2.60
N ALA A 166 -12.66 8.94 1.36
CA ALA A 166 -13.64 9.02 0.29
C ALA A 166 -14.24 7.66 -0.04
N THR A 167 -13.43 6.60 -0.11
CA THR A 167 -13.93 5.24 -0.38
C THR A 167 -14.76 4.70 0.77
N ALA A 168 -14.34 4.92 2.02
CA ALA A 168 -15.08 4.49 3.20
C ALA A 168 -16.47 5.14 3.25
N ILE A 169 -16.53 6.47 3.11
CA ILE A 169 -17.78 7.22 3.13
C ILE A 169 -18.67 6.86 1.92
N GLN A 170 -18.08 6.71 0.73
CA GLN A 170 -18.85 6.30 -0.45
C GLN A 170 -19.52 4.93 -0.23
N ARG A 171 -18.82 3.98 0.38
CA ARG A 171 -19.39 2.66 0.73
C ARG A 171 -20.48 2.79 1.80
N ALA A 172 -20.25 3.57 2.84
CA ALA A 172 -21.22 3.78 3.92
C ALA A 172 -22.51 4.45 3.41
N ILE A 173 -22.40 5.47 2.56
CA ILE A 173 -23.56 6.11 1.89
C ILE A 173 -24.29 5.09 1.02
N ALA A 174 -23.57 4.32 0.22
CA ALA A 174 -24.18 3.33 -0.67
C ALA A 174 -24.98 2.28 0.11
N GLU A 175 -24.41 1.76 1.20
CA GLU A 175 -25.07 0.82 2.08
C GLU A 175 -26.29 1.43 2.78
N HIS A 176 -26.14 2.60 3.39
CA HIS A 176 -27.21 3.28 4.13
C HIS A 176 -28.40 3.66 3.24
N GLU A 177 -28.15 4.12 2.02
CA GLU A 177 -29.17 4.62 1.09
C GLU A 177 -29.67 3.53 0.11
N GLY A 178 -29.12 2.31 0.19
CA GLY A 178 -29.44 1.22 -0.75
C GLY A 178 -29.02 1.51 -2.20
N LEU A 179 -27.91 2.23 -2.39
CA LEU A 179 -27.33 2.57 -3.69
C LEU A 179 -26.19 1.62 -4.07
N GLU A 180 -25.86 1.55 -5.36
CA GLU A 180 -24.68 0.83 -5.83
C GLU A 180 -23.40 1.66 -5.65
N CYS A 181 -22.34 1.04 -5.12
CA CYS A 181 -21.04 1.66 -5.00
C CYS A 181 -20.27 1.61 -6.33
N GLN A 182 -20.07 2.77 -6.96
CA GLN A 182 -19.44 2.89 -8.28
C GLN A 182 -17.96 2.49 -8.31
N ASN A 183 -17.24 2.62 -7.18
CA ASN A 183 -15.80 2.38 -7.11
C ASN A 183 -15.43 1.15 -6.27
N ALA A 184 -15.96 -0.01 -6.64
CA ALA A 184 -15.55 -1.29 -6.05
C ALA A 184 -14.05 -1.62 -6.29
N TRP A 185 -13.40 -0.94 -7.24
CA TRP A 185 -12.03 -1.22 -7.68
C TRP A 185 -10.93 -0.69 -6.75
N TYR A 186 -11.25 0.19 -5.78
CA TYR A 186 -10.24 0.63 -4.83
C TYR A 186 -9.91 -0.52 -3.85
N LEU A 187 -8.67 -1.01 -3.94
CA LEU A 187 -8.16 -2.04 -3.05
C LEU A 187 -8.33 -1.60 -1.59
N THR A 188 -8.96 -2.47 -0.80
CA THR A 188 -8.90 -2.40 0.66
C THR A 188 -7.45 -2.34 1.13
N GLU A 189 -7.20 -1.80 2.33
CA GLU A 189 -5.82 -1.74 2.86
C GLU A 189 -5.23 -3.16 2.96
N LEU A 190 -6.05 -4.17 3.27
CA LEU A 190 -5.65 -5.57 3.24
C LEU A 190 -5.20 -6.02 1.85
N GLU A 191 -6.01 -5.82 0.81
CA GLU A 191 -5.66 -6.22 -0.55
C GLU A 191 -4.38 -5.53 -1.05
N ARG A 192 -4.22 -4.24 -0.73
CA ARG A 192 -2.98 -3.51 -1.01
C ARG A 192 -1.80 -4.13 -0.25
N SER A 193 -1.95 -4.40 1.04
CA SER A 193 -0.89 -5.02 1.85
C SER A 193 -0.52 -6.42 1.35
N LEU A 194 -1.49 -7.21 0.90
CA LEU A 194 -1.27 -8.52 0.28
C LEU A 194 -0.48 -8.40 -1.02
N GLU A 195 -0.83 -7.44 -1.87
CA GLU A 195 -0.14 -7.20 -3.14
C GLU A 195 1.29 -6.68 -2.93
N VAL A 196 1.50 -5.76 -1.98
CA VAL A 196 2.84 -5.30 -1.57
C VAL A 196 3.68 -6.47 -1.05
N ARG A 197 3.11 -7.30 -0.16
CA ARG A 197 3.79 -8.50 0.33
C ARG A 197 4.19 -9.43 -0.81
N ARG A 198 3.28 -9.71 -1.75
CA ARG A 198 3.55 -10.56 -2.91
C ARG A 198 4.75 -10.05 -3.69
N VAL A 199 4.79 -8.75 -3.97
CA VAL A 199 5.87 -8.12 -4.75
C VAL A 199 7.20 -8.15 -3.98
N TYR A 200 7.19 -7.93 -2.66
CA TYR A 200 8.38 -8.03 -1.82
C TYR A 200 8.92 -9.46 -1.75
N ALA A 201 8.04 -10.46 -1.56
CA ALA A 201 8.43 -11.87 -1.57
C ALA A 201 9.00 -12.28 -2.94
N GLU A 202 8.36 -11.88 -4.04
CA GLU A 202 8.87 -12.14 -5.39
C GLU A 202 10.22 -11.47 -5.65
N PHE A 203 10.41 -10.24 -5.18
CA PHE A 203 11.69 -9.55 -5.27
C PHE A 203 12.77 -10.32 -4.50
N ARG A 204 12.52 -10.67 -3.23
CA ARG A 204 13.46 -11.45 -2.39
C ARG A 204 13.82 -12.79 -3.03
N ASP A 205 12.84 -13.52 -3.54
CA ASP A 205 13.04 -14.84 -4.14
C ASP A 205 13.90 -14.77 -5.42
N ARG A 206 13.69 -13.76 -6.26
CA ARG A 206 14.50 -13.56 -7.48
C ARG A 206 15.97 -13.32 -7.18
N LEU A 207 16.27 -12.70 -6.04
CA LEU A 207 17.65 -12.42 -5.65
C LEU A 207 18.39 -13.67 -5.16
N ALA A 208 17.68 -14.68 -4.65
CA ALA A 208 18.27 -15.88 -4.03
C ALA A 208 19.31 -15.54 -2.96
N ILE A 209 18.92 -14.67 -2.02
CA ILE A 209 19.80 -14.09 -0.98
C ILE A 209 20.37 -15.11 0.02
N GLU A 210 19.86 -16.34 0.05
CA GLU A 210 20.31 -17.41 0.96
C GLU A 210 21.79 -17.77 0.77
N ARG A 211 22.34 -17.57 -0.44
CA ARG A 211 23.76 -17.83 -0.75
C ARG A 211 24.45 -16.54 -1.19
N PRO A 212 25.45 -16.04 -0.45
CA PRO A 212 26.31 -14.96 -0.92
C PRO A 212 26.98 -15.35 -2.26
N PRO A 213 27.06 -14.42 -3.23
CA PRO A 213 27.66 -14.68 -4.52
C PRO A 213 29.18 -14.80 -4.38
N ARG A 214 29.77 -15.70 -5.17
CA ARG A 214 31.22 -15.77 -5.33
C ARG A 214 31.72 -14.53 -6.09
N GLN A 215 33.03 -14.27 -6.01
CA GLN A 215 33.62 -13.09 -6.63
C GLN A 215 33.40 -13.05 -8.16
N ASP A 216 33.49 -14.21 -8.82
CA ASP A 216 33.24 -14.40 -10.25
C ASP A 216 31.74 -14.30 -10.62
N GLU A 217 30.83 -14.56 -9.68
CA GLU A 217 29.37 -14.43 -9.87
C GLU A 217 28.85 -12.99 -9.63
N MET A 218 29.65 -12.13 -9.00
CA MET A 218 29.20 -10.82 -8.48
C MET A 218 28.59 -9.93 -9.57
N TYR A 219 29.22 -9.89 -10.75
CA TYR A 219 28.71 -9.07 -11.87
C TYR A 219 27.31 -9.52 -12.32
N ALA A 220 27.16 -10.83 -12.58
CA ALA A 220 25.89 -11.40 -13.02
C ALA A 220 24.79 -11.18 -11.96
N ARG A 221 25.15 -11.28 -10.68
CA ARG A 221 24.25 -11.09 -9.54
C ARG A 221 23.78 -9.64 -9.40
N LEU A 222 24.69 -8.68 -9.46
CA LEU A 222 24.33 -7.26 -9.40
C LEU A 222 23.56 -6.81 -10.65
N ARG A 223 23.83 -7.40 -11.83
CA ARG A 223 23.01 -7.18 -13.02
C ARG A 223 21.58 -7.68 -12.83
N LEU A 224 21.40 -8.89 -12.29
CA LEU A 224 20.08 -9.43 -11.95
C LEU A 224 19.34 -8.56 -10.93
N VAL A 225 20.05 -8.04 -9.92
CA VAL A 225 19.49 -7.06 -8.98
C VAL A 225 19.01 -5.82 -9.71
N GLY A 226 19.86 -5.22 -10.56
CA GLY A 226 19.50 -4.04 -11.34
C GLY A 226 18.23 -4.23 -12.17
N THR A 227 18.10 -5.38 -12.85
CA THR A 227 16.88 -5.75 -13.57
C THR A 227 15.68 -5.91 -12.63
N SER A 228 15.86 -6.58 -11.49
CA SER A 228 14.77 -6.80 -10.51
C SER A 228 14.28 -5.49 -9.89
N LEU A 229 15.18 -4.55 -9.58
CA LEU A 229 14.86 -3.20 -9.13
C LEU A 229 14.09 -2.42 -10.19
N ALA A 230 14.57 -2.45 -11.44
CA ALA A 230 13.89 -1.76 -12.55
C ALA A 230 12.47 -2.31 -12.79
N MET A 231 12.30 -3.63 -12.74
CA MET A 231 10.97 -4.27 -12.86
C MET A 231 10.04 -3.88 -11.71
N LEU A 232 10.53 -3.87 -10.47
CA LEU A 232 9.73 -3.49 -9.30
C LEU A 232 9.30 -2.03 -9.39
N ILE A 233 10.21 -1.12 -9.74
CA ILE A 233 9.93 0.31 -9.92
C ILE A 233 8.90 0.56 -11.03
N GLY A 234 8.93 -0.26 -12.09
CA GLY A 234 7.98 -0.17 -13.20
C GLY A 234 6.60 -0.78 -12.93
N HIS A 235 6.39 -1.43 -11.79
CA HIS A 235 5.10 -2.06 -11.46
C HIS A 235 4.14 -1.02 -10.84
N ASP A 236 2.84 -1.11 -11.13
CA ASP A 236 1.85 -0.16 -10.60
C ASP A 236 1.82 -0.10 -9.07
N ILE A 237 2.04 -1.25 -8.41
CA ILE A 237 2.12 -1.37 -6.96
C ILE A 237 3.24 -0.52 -6.34
N TYR A 238 4.26 -0.14 -7.12
CA TYR A 238 5.39 0.68 -6.67
C TYR A 238 4.92 1.97 -6.01
N GLU A 239 3.84 2.57 -6.51
CA GLU A 239 3.27 3.80 -5.96
C GLU A 239 2.77 3.62 -4.51
N PHE A 240 2.29 2.42 -4.17
CA PHE A 240 1.68 2.10 -2.89
C PHE A 240 2.70 1.61 -1.84
N LEU A 241 3.94 1.39 -2.25
CA LEU A 241 5.04 1.07 -1.34
C LEU A 241 5.28 2.22 -0.37
N ARG A 242 5.88 1.91 0.78
CA ARG A 242 6.25 2.95 1.74
C ARG A 242 7.32 3.84 1.10
N VAL A 243 7.23 5.15 1.33
CA VAL A 243 8.17 6.10 0.76
C VAL A 243 9.64 5.82 1.17
N PRO A 244 9.94 5.43 2.42
CA PRO A 244 11.28 4.95 2.77
C PRO A 244 11.77 3.76 1.94
N ASP A 245 10.89 2.80 1.64
CA ASP A 245 11.23 1.63 0.83
C ASP A 245 11.54 2.06 -0.62
N ARG A 246 10.71 2.91 -1.21
CA ARG A 246 10.91 3.51 -2.55
C ARG A 246 12.25 4.24 -2.64
N ARG A 247 12.56 5.08 -1.66
CA ARG A 247 13.83 5.78 -1.56
C ARG A 247 15.01 4.80 -1.55
N MET A 248 14.95 3.77 -0.72
CA MET A 248 16.01 2.76 -0.64
C MET A 248 16.16 1.98 -1.94
N PHE A 249 15.06 1.63 -2.63
CA PHE A 249 15.12 1.02 -3.96
C PHE A 249 15.86 1.90 -4.97
N ARG A 250 15.59 3.21 -4.99
CA ARG A 250 16.30 4.17 -5.86
C ARG A 250 17.77 4.31 -5.51
N GLU A 251 18.11 4.43 -4.23
CA GLU A 251 19.49 4.52 -3.76
C GLU A 251 20.29 3.26 -4.14
N LEU A 252 19.73 2.06 -3.92
CA LEU A 252 20.34 0.80 -4.33
C LEU A 252 20.46 0.68 -5.85
N GLN A 253 19.45 1.10 -6.60
CA GLN A 253 19.49 1.11 -8.07
C GLN A 253 20.63 1.98 -8.58
N THR A 254 20.79 3.20 -8.05
CA THR A 254 21.89 4.10 -8.40
C THR A 254 23.25 3.47 -8.10
N LYS A 255 23.45 2.95 -6.87
CA LYS A 255 24.70 2.26 -6.48
C LYS A 255 25.04 1.09 -7.42
N VAL A 256 24.05 0.28 -7.78
CA VAL A 256 24.23 -0.87 -8.70
C VAL A 256 24.62 -0.39 -10.10
N ILE A 257 23.91 0.61 -10.64
CA ILE A 257 24.19 1.16 -11.97
C ILE A 257 25.58 1.79 -12.02
N GLU A 258 25.95 2.58 -11.01
CA GLU A 258 27.28 3.18 -10.91
C GLU A 258 28.37 2.11 -10.87
N TRP A 259 28.22 1.08 -10.01
CA TRP A 259 29.18 -0.01 -9.93
C TRP A 259 29.30 -0.79 -11.25
N LEU A 260 28.17 -1.06 -11.93
CA LEU A 260 28.17 -1.75 -13.22
C LEU A 260 28.83 -0.93 -14.34
N ARG A 261 28.86 0.41 -14.24
CA ARG A 261 29.51 1.33 -15.20
C ARG A 261 31.03 1.39 -15.02
N VAL A 262 31.56 1.15 -13.83
CA VAL A 262 32.98 1.33 -13.48
C VAL A 262 33.93 0.42 -14.28
N ASP A 263 33.45 -0.67 -14.89
CA ASP A 263 34.32 -1.70 -15.49
C ASP A 263 33.96 -2.10 -16.94
N ALA A 264 33.32 -1.21 -17.71
CA ALA A 264 33.17 -1.44 -19.15
C ALA A 264 34.42 -1.03 -19.97
N SER A 265 35.38 -0.29 -19.41
CA SER A 265 36.32 0.49 -20.23
C SER A 265 37.83 0.36 -19.97
N ARG A 266 38.34 -0.19 -18.85
CA ARG A 266 39.79 -0.05 -18.54
C ARG A 266 40.56 -1.24 -17.97
N SER A 267 39.94 -2.23 -17.31
CA SER A 267 40.74 -3.35 -16.73
C SER A 267 40.05 -4.71 -16.70
N GLY A 268 38.75 -4.80 -17.00
CA GLY A 268 37.98 -6.05 -16.92
C GLY A 268 37.98 -6.64 -15.50
N ARG A 269 38.18 -5.80 -14.49
CA ARG A 269 38.25 -6.17 -13.06
C ARG A 269 37.40 -5.20 -12.24
N TYR A 270 36.19 -5.64 -11.91
CA TYR A 270 35.30 -4.91 -11.03
C TYR A 270 35.89 -4.80 -9.61
N PRO A 271 35.68 -3.67 -8.89
CA PRO A 271 36.09 -3.55 -7.49
C PRO A 271 35.31 -4.52 -6.60
N ALA A 272 35.88 -5.69 -6.33
CA ALA A 272 35.21 -6.82 -5.65
C ALA A 272 34.63 -6.43 -4.28
N ARG A 273 35.37 -5.65 -3.47
CA ARG A 273 34.91 -5.18 -2.15
C ARG A 273 33.69 -4.27 -2.24
N ALA A 274 33.64 -3.39 -3.24
CA ALA A 274 32.49 -2.49 -3.44
C ALA A 274 31.25 -3.30 -3.86
N GLY A 275 31.41 -4.28 -4.76
CA GLY A 275 30.32 -5.15 -5.20
C GLY A 275 29.77 -5.99 -4.04
N ALA A 276 30.65 -6.56 -3.21
CA ALA A 276 30.25 -7.32 -2.03
C ALA A 276 29.46 -6.46 -1.02
N ARG A 277 29.87 -5.20 -0.79
CA ARG A 277 29.14 -4.28 0.09
C ARG A 277 27.75 -3.95 -0.47
N ILE A 278 27.65 -3.64 -1.76
CA ILE A 278 26.36 -3.39 -2.41
C ILE A 278 25.45 -4.62 -2.27
N TRP A 279 25.97 -5.83 -2.50
CA TRP A 279 25.22 -7.06 -2.29
C TRP A 279 24.73 -7.24 -0.85
N GLN A 280 25.56 -6.96 0.15
CA GLN A 280 25.17 -7.02 1.56
C GLN A 280 24.04 -6.03 1.87
N ASP A 281 24.13 -4.79 1.39
CA ASP A 281 23.07 -3.78 1.55
C ASP A 281 21.75 -4.29 0.95
N ILE A 282 21.79 -4.88 -0.26
CA ILE A 282 20.62 -5.44 -0.94
C ILE A 282 20.01 -6.60 -0.17
N ALA A 283 20.84 -7.55 0.30
CA ALA A 283 20.37 -8.72 1.03
C ALA A 283 19.74 -8.32 2.38
N ALA A 284 20.38 -7.38 3.09
CA ALA A 284 19.84 -6.82 4.33
C ALA A 284 18.49 -6.12 4.07
N PHE A 285 18.41 -5.27 3.04
CA PHE A 285 17.18 -4.58 2.69
C PHE A 285 16.06 -5.54 2.28
N ALA A 286 16.36 -6.56 1.46
CA ALA A 286 15.37 -7.58 1.07
C ALA A 286 14.77 -8.33 2.28
N ASN A 287 15.57 -8.57 3.33
CA ASN A 287 15.06 -9.12 4.59
C ASN A 287 14.23 -8.10 5.38
N LEU A 288 14.62 -6.82 5.40
CA LEU A 288 13.83 -5.75 6.04
C LEU A 288 12.47 -5.55 5.37
N LEU A 289 12.35 -5.75 4.06
CA LEU A 289 11.07 -5.68 3.35
C LEU A 289 10.05 -6.70 3.89
N MET A 290 10.52 -7.85 4.39
CA MET A 290 9.65 -8.88 4.99
C MET A 290 8.99 -8.44 6.30
N GLN A 291 9.39 -7.30 6.85
CA GLN A 291 8.70 -6.67 7.98
C GLN A 291 7.27 -6.25 7.64
N VAL A 292 6.90 -6.19 6.35
CA VAL A 292 5.51 -6.01 5.91
C VAL A 292 4.56 -7.05 6.55
N ASN A 293 5.02 -8.26 6.83
CA ASN A 293 4.23 -9.32 7.45
C ASN A 293 3.77 -9.01 8.89
N HIS A 294 4.31 -7.97 9.53
CA HIS A 294 3.91 -7.56 10.89
C HIS A 294 2.76 -6.56 10.92
N ARG A 295 2.25 -6.11 9.76
CA ARG A 295 1.06 -5.26 9.70
C ARG A 295 -0.15 -5.99 10.30
N ALA A 296 -0.98 -5.27 11.04
CA ALA A 296 -2.08 -5.85 11.80
C ALA A 296 -3.06 -6.60 10.90
N GLU A 297 -3.46 -5.99 9.78
CA GLU A 297 -4.40 -6.56 8.82
C GLU A 297 -3.87 -7.84 8.15
N LEU A 298 -2.56 -7.90 7.87
CA LEU A 298 -1.94 -9.11 7.32
C LEU A 298 -1.85 -10.22 8.36
N ARG A 299 -1.56 -9.88 9.62
CA ARG A 299 -1.50 -10.87 10.70
C ARG A 299 -2.86 -11.50 10.98
N GLU A 300 -3.92 -10.68 11.06
CA GLU A 300 -5.31 -11.12 11.24
C GLU A 300 -5.70 -12.07 10.10
N HIS A 301 -5.54 -11.62 8.86
CA HIS A 301 -5.79 -12.43 7.66
C HIS A 301 -5.01 -13.74 7.65
N ASP A 302 -3.70 -13.71 7.94
CA ASP A 302 -2.85 -14.90 7.90
C ASP A 302 -3.25 -15.91 8.98
N ALA A 303 -3.60 -15.43 10.18
CA ALA A 303 -4.04 -16.29 11.28
C ALA A 303 -5.33 -17.04 10.90
N GLU A 304 -6.31 -16.32 10.36
CA GLU A 304 -7.58 -16.88 9.89
C GLU A 304 -7.37 -17.89 8.76
N LEU A 305 -6.59 -17.51 7.74
CA LEU A 305 -6.32 -18.37 6.58
C LEU A 305 -5.59 -19.65 7.01
N LEU A 306 -4.54 -19.53 7.82
CA LEU A 306 -3.74 -20.68 8.27
C LEU A 306 -4.55 -21.60 9.19
N SER A 307 -5.39 -21.06 10.07
CA SER A 307 -6.31 -21.83 10.91
C SER A 307 -7.35 -22.59 10.07
N SER A 308 -7.94 -21.91 9.08
CA SER A 308 -8.87 -22.52 8.12
C SER A 308 -8.20 -23.65 7.32
N VAL A 309 -6.99 -23.43 6.81
CA VAL A 309 -6.22 -24.44 6.07
C VAL A 309 -5.87 -25.64 6.97
N ALA A 310 -5.38 -25.39 8.18
CA ALA A 310 -5.06 -26.44 9.13
C ALA A 310 -6.28 -27.31 9.47
N THR A 311 -7.45 -26.70 9.59
CA THR A 311 -8.71 -27.41 9.83
C THR A 311 -9.12 -28.26 8.62
N ALA A 312 -9.08 -27.70 7.41
CA ALA A 312 -9.41 -28.41 6.18
C ALA A 312 -8.49 -29.62 5.93
N LEU A 313 -7.21 -29.53 6.30
CA LEU A 313 -6.24 -30.62 6.14
C LEU A 313 -6.42 -31.77 7.15
N ARG A 314 -7.24 -31.63 8.19
CA ARG A 314 -7.49 -32.72 9.16
C ARG A 314 -8.16 -33.93 8.52
N ALA A 315 -9.00 -33.70 7.51
CA ALA A 315 -9.76 -34.74 6.83
C ALA A 315 -9.03 -35.32 5.60
N VAL A 316 -7.84 -34.81 5.27
CA VAL A 316 -7.11 -35.22 4.07
C VAL A 316 -6.05 -36.26 4.43
N ALA A 317 -6.18 -37.47 3.88
CA ALA A 317 -5.13 -38.47 3.88
C ALA A 317 -4.28 -38.35 2.61
N GLY A 318 -2.96 -38.22 2.75
CA GLY A 318 -2.03 -38.21 1.60
C GLY A 318 -1.66 -36.81 1.08
N PRO A 319 -1.54 -36.62 -0.24
CA PRO A 319 -1.09 -35.36 -0.84
C PRO A 319 -2.02 -34.17 -0.55
N THR A 320 -1.42 -33.01 -0.33
CA THR A 320 -2.15 -31.74 -0.19
C THR A 320 -2.92 -31.39 -1.47
N PRO A 321 -4.23 -31.05 -1.40
CA PRO A 321 -5.00 -30.62 -2.56
C PRO A 321 -4.43 -29.34 -3.21
N ALA A 322 -4.46 -29.28 -4.54
CA ALA A 322 -3.94 -28.12 -5.29
C ALA A 322 -4.63 -26.79 -4.92
N ALA A 323 -5.93 -26.83 -4.61
CA ALA A 323 -6.67 -25.67 -4.15
C ALA A 323 -6.12 -25.12 -2.81
N THR A 324 -5.74 -25.99 -1.89
CA THR A 324 -5.10 -25.60 -0.61
C THR A 324 -3.74 -24.97 -0.85
N LEU A 325 -2.92 -25.54 -1.74
CA LEU A 325 -1.64 -24.97 -2.13
C LEU A 325 -1.79 -23.60 -2.80
N ALA A 326 -2.85 -23.39 -3.59
CA ALA A 326 -3.15 -22.10 -4.20
C ALA A 326 -3.52 -21.04 -3.15
N ARG A 327 -4.33 -21.40 -2.13
CA ARG A 327 -4.68 -20.49 -1.01
C ARG A 327 -3.45 -20.07 -0.22
N LEU A 328 -2.53 -20.99 0.06
CA LEU A 328 -1.30 -20.70 0.81
C LEU A 328 -0.33 -19.74 0.09
N ARG A 329 -0.52 -19.49 -1.21
CA ARG A 329 0.26 -18.44 -1.91
C ARG A 329 -0.03 -17.04 -1.36
N ALA A 330 -1.20 -16.83 -0.76
CA ALA A 330 -1.55 -15.55 -0.16
C ALA A 330 -0.59 -15.20 0.99
N VAL A 331 -0.07 -16.19 1.73
CA VAL A 331 0.84 -16.02 2.88
C VAL A 331 2.33 -16.17 2.51
N ARG A 332 2.67 -16.11 1.21
CA ARG A 332 4.06 -16.21 0.75
C ARG A 332 4.91 -15.11 1.37
N GLY A 333 6.13 -15.46 1.77
CA GLY A 333 7.07 -14.57 2.44
C GLY A 333 6.86 -14.48 3.96
N ARG A 334 5.87 -15.18 4.52
CA ARG A 334 5.63 -15.21 5.97
C ARG A 334 6.64 -16.06 6.71
N ASP A 335 6.96 -17.25 6.18
CA ASP A 335 7.84 -18.24 6.78
C ASP A 335 8.64 -18.95 5.68
N ASP A 336 9.97 -18.94 5.82
CA ASP A 336 10.87 -19.47 4.79
C ASP A 336 10.72 -20.99 4.60
N ALA A 337 10.34 -21.73 5.65
CA ALA A 337 10.12 -23.17 5.53
C ALA A 337 8.85 -23.45 4.72
N LEU A 338 7.77 -22.69 4.96
CA LEU A 338 6.55 -22.77 4.15
C LEU A 338 6.84 -22.43 2.69
N ASP A 339 7.57 -21.34 2.43
CA ASP A 339 7.90 -20.93 1.06
C ASP A 339 8.74 -21.99 0.32
N ARG A 340 9.75 -22.57 0.99
CA ARG A 340 10.54 -23.68 0.42
C ARG A 340 9.67 -24.87 0.06
N ARG A 341 8.78 -25.28 0.96
CA ARG A 341 7.83 -26.40 0.73
C ARG A 341 6.92 -26.12 -0.46
N LEU A 342 6.32 -24.92 -0.53
CA LEU A 342 5.48 -24.51 -1.67
C LEU A 342 6.26 -24.49 -2.99
N ALA A 343 7.53 -24.07 -2.96
CA ALA A 343 8.40 -24.08 -4.13
C ALA A 343 8.78 -25.51 -4.58
N GLU A 344 9.07 -26.41 -3.65
CA GLU A 344 9.32 -27.84 -3.92
C GLU A 344 8.11 -28.51 -4.59
N ALA A 345 6.91 -28.28 -4.04
CA ALA A 345 5.67 -28.81 -4.60
C ALA A 345 5.41 -28.29 -6.02
N ARG A 346 5.66 -27.00 -6.27
CA ARG A 346 5.49 -26.40 -7.60
C ARG A 346 6.44 -27.00 -8.64
N ARG A 347 7.64 -27.42 -8.24
CA ARG A 347 8.63 -28.07 -9.12
C ARG A 347 8.31 -29.55 -9.38
N GLY A 348 7.29 -30.11 -8.73
CA GLY A 348 6.97 -31.54 -8.84
C GLY A 348 7.99 -32.45 -8.16
N ALA A 349 8.80 -31.92 -7.25
CA ALA A 349 9.86 -32.70 -6.59
C ALA A 349 9.30 -33.77 -5.64
N SER A 350 8.20 -33.47 -4.95
CA SER A 350 7.44 -34.43 -4.13
C SER A 350 6.06 -33.83 -3.79
N PRO A 351 4.97 -34.62 -3.77
CA PRO A 351 3.71 -34.16 -3.20
C PRO A 351 3.89 -33.82 -1.71
N LEU A 352 3.43 -32.63 -1.29
CA LEU A 352 3.48 -32.21 0.11
C LEU A 352 2.52 -33.05 0.95
N PRO A 353 3.00 -33.80 1.95
CA PRO A 353 2.14 -34.53 2.88
C PRO A 353 1.20 -33.58 3.63
N ALA A 354 -0.09 -33.89 3.65
CA ALA A 354 -1.10 -33.04 4.27
C ALA A 354 -0.88 -32.86 5.79
N ASP A 355 -0.32 -33.87 6.46
CA ASP A 355 0.00 -33.85 7.89
C ASP A 355 1.15 -32.89 8.22
N GLU A 356 2.22 -32.90 7.43
CA GLU A 356 3.34 -31.95 7.58
C GLU A 356 2.86 -30.51 7.39
N LEU A 357 2.10 -30.26 6.31
CA LEU A 357 1.60 -28.92 6.01
C LEU A 357 0.60 -28.44 7.06
N ARG A 358 -0.25 -29.33 7.58
CA ARG A 358 -1.17 -29.05 8.69
C ARG A 358 -0.42 -28.66 9.96
N ALA A 359 0.64 -29.38 10.31
CA ALA A 359 1.47 -29.08 11.48
C ALA A 359 2.13 -27.70 11.34
N LEU A 360 2.68 -27.40 10.15
CA LEU A 360 3.27 -26.10 9.86
C LEU A 360 2.24 -24.97 9.93
N ALA A 361 1.07 -25.13 9.29
CA ALA A 361 0.00 -24.12 9.31
C ALA A 361 -0.54 -23.89 10.73
N SER A 362 -0.71 -24.95 11.52
CA SER A 362 -1.18 -24.86 12.91
C SER A 362 -0.18 -24.10 13.79
N ARG A 363 1.13 -24.39 13.67
CA ARG A 363 2.19 -23.68 14.39
C ARG A 363 2.15 -22.18 14.09
N LEU A 364 2.09 -21.81 12.82
CA LEU A 364 2.10 -20.42 12.38
C LEU A 364 0.81 -19.68 12.79
N ALA A 365 -0.35 -20.33 12.74
CA ALA A 365 -1.60 -19.75 13.21
C ALA A 365 -1.56 -19.42 14.71
N VAL A 366 -1.01 -20.32 15.54
CA VAL A 366 -0.83 -20.10 16.99
C VAL A 366 0.15 -18.96 17.27
N GLU A 367 1.27 -18.90 16.56
CA GLU A 367 2.25 -17.81 16.69
C GLU A 367 1.63 -16.44 16.35
N LEU A 368 0.77 -16.40 15.34
CA LEU A 368 0.07 -15.18 14.93
C LEU A 368 -1.00 -14.73 15.92
N ALA A 369 -1.70 -15.70 16.54
CA ALA A 369 -2.74 -15.46 17.54
C ALA A 369 -2.20 -15.16 18.95
N GLY A 370 -0.90 -15.42 19.22
CA GLY A 370 -0.27 -15.17 20.51
C GLY A 370 -0.37 -13.72 20.98
N PRO A 371 -0.34 -13.47 22.32
CA PRO A 371 -0.47 -12.14 22.88
C PRO A 371 0.56 -11.22 22.23
N GLN A 372 0.08 -10.08 21.71
CA GLN A 372 0.93 -9.05 21.14
C GLN A 372 2.03 -8.77 22.15
N SER A 373 3.24 -9.27 21.90
CA SER A 373 4.39 -8.77 22.62
C SER A 373 4.43 -7.31 22.23
N ALA A 374 4.07 -6.43 23.17
CA ALA A 374 4.06 -4.99 22.95
C ALA A 374 5.32 -4.62 22.15
N PRO A 375 5.20 -3.77 21.12
CA PRO A 375 6.32 -3.50 20.26
C PRO A 375 7.46 -2.97 21.13
N ARG A 376 8.54 -3.74 21.22
CA ARG A 376 9.80 -3.29 21.81
C ARG A 376 10.40 -2.31 20.81
N TRP A 377 10.01 -1.04 20.94
CA TRP A 377 10.68 0.08 20.26
C TRP A 377 11.93 0.46 21.03
#